data_AF-A0A851ZW32-F1
#
_entry.id   AF-A0A851ZW32-F1
#
_cell.length_a   1.000
_cell.length_b   1.000
_cell.length_c   1.000
_cell.angle_alpha   90.00
_cell.angle_beta   90.00
_cell.angle_gamma   90.00
#
_symmetry.space_group_name_H-M   'P 1'
#
loop_
_entity.id
_entity.type
_entity.pdbx_description
1 polymer ?
#
loop_
_entity_poly.entity_id
_entity_poly.type
_entity_poly.pdbx_seq_one_letter_code
_entity_poly.pdbx_strand_id
1 'polypeptide(L)' 'CPLCGKGFKQSNALSSHERVHTGERPFVCKTCGKAFKQSSYLVIHERAHTGERPYKCESCGKAF' A
#
# COMPACT_ATOMS: atom_id res chain seq x y z
N CYS A 1 -9.02 -12.33 -12.86
CA CYS A 1 -9.80 -12.31 -11.60
C CYS A 1 -11.17 -12.90 -11.91
N PRO A 2 -11.57 -13.98 -11.24
CA PRO A 2 -12.84 -14.65 -11.52
C PRO A 2 -14.07 -13.77 -11.21
N LEU A 3 -13.95 -12.80 -10.30
CA LEU A 3 -15.08 -11.95 -9.86
C LEU A 3 -15.36 -10.75 -10.79
N CYS A 4 -14.36 -10.28 -11.55
CA CYS A 4 -14.51 -9.08 -12.38
C CYS A 4 -13.87 -9.19 -13.78
N GLY A 5 -13.35 -10.36 -14.15
CA GLY A 5 -12.72 -10.60 -15.45
C GLY A 5 -11.36 -9.93 -15.66
N LYS A 6 -10.86 -9.12 -14.71
CA LYS A 6 -9.61 -8.38 -14.88
C LYS A 6 -8.38 -9.31 -15.00
N GLY A 7 -7.56 -9.10 -16.02
CA GLY A 7 -6.33 -9.87 -16.27
C GLY A 7 -5.13 -9.36 -15.46
N PHE A 8 -4.26 -10.28 -15.04
CA PHE A 8 -3.03 -9.98 -14.30
C PHE A 8 -1.86 -10.79 -14.86
N LYS A 9 -0.68 -10.17 -14.96
CA LYS A 9 0.55 -10.83 -15.43
C LYS A 9 1.20 -11.74 -14.40
N GLN A 10 0.91 -11.52 -13.10
CA GLN A 10 1.52 -12.23 -11.98
C GLN A 10 0.44 -12.72 -11.01
N SER A 11 0.64 -13.89 -10.41
CA SER A 11 -0.29 -14.51 -9.47
C SER A 11 -0.44 -13.71 -8.16
N ASN A 12 0.66 -13.16 -7.64
CA ASN A 12 0.66 -12.29 -6.46
C ASN A 12 -0.21 -11.02 -6.64
N ALA A 13 -0.23 -10.46 -7.87
CA ALA A 13 -1.02 -9.29 -8.22
C ALA A 13 -2.51 -9.65 -8.30
N LEU A 14 -2.84 -10.83 -8.84
CA LEU A 14 -4.20 -11.36 -8.82
C LEU A 14 -4.69 -11.59 -7.38
N SER A 15 -3.90 -12.30 -6.56
CA SER A 15 -4.26 -12.58 -5.15
C SER A 15 -4.42 -11.29 -4.32
N SER A 16 -3.51 -10.33 -4.49
CA SER A 16 -3.63 -9.02 -3.83
C SER A 16 -4.85 -8.24 -4.31
N HIS A 17 -5.23 -8.40 -5.58
CA HIS A 17 -6.42 -7.76 -6.15
C HIS A 17 -7.72 -8.38 -5.62
N GLU A 18 -7.76 -9.69 -5.35
CA GLU A 18 -8.96 -10.34 -4.81
C GLU A 18 -9.41 -9.76 -3.47
N ARG A 19 -8.48 -9.22 -2.67
CA ARG A 19 -8.77 -8.43 -1.46
C ARG A 19 -9.64 -7.20 -1.72
N VAL A 20 -9.71 -6.72 -2.95
CA VAL A 20 -10.62 -5.64 -3.33
C VAL A 20 -12.08 -6.08 -3.24
N HIS A 21 -12.36 -7.34 -3.57
CA HIS A 21 -13.70 -7.91 -3.54
C HIS A 21 -14.08 -8.40 -2.14
N THR A 22 -13.15 -9.04 -1.42
CA THR A 22 -13.44 -9.53 -0.06
C THR A 22 -13.44 -8.41 0.99
N GLY A 23 -12.82 -7.28 0.69
CA GLY A 23 -12.63 -6.19 1.63
C GLY A 23 -11.54 -6.47 2.67
N GLU A 24 -10.84 -7.60 2.58
CA GLU A 24 -9.80 -8.01 3.52
C GLU A 24 -8.65 -6.97 3.55
N ARG A 25 -8.24 -6.61 4.77
CA ARG A 25 -7.17 -5.63 5.02
C ARG A 25 -6.22 -6.19 6.08
N PRO A 26 -5.34 -7.14 5.72
CA PRO A 26 -4.52 -7.86 6.70
C PRO A 26 -3.42 -6.99 7.33
N PHE A 27 -3.10 -5.84 6.73
CA PHE A 27 -2.01 -4.97 7.19
C PHE A 27 -2.56 -3.84 8.04
N VAL A 28 -2.40 -3.93 9.35
CA VAL A 28 -2.95 -2.96 10.32
C VAL A 28 -1.83 -2.07 10.86
N CYS A 29 -2.04 -0.75 10.81
CA CYS A 29 -1.18 0.21 11.46
C CYS A 29 -1.31 0.09 12.97
N LYS A 30 -0.19 -0.20 13.64
CA LYS A 30 -0.17 -0.33 15.11
C LYS A 30 -0.38 1.00 15.83
N THR A 31 -0.09 2.13 15.17
CA THR A 31 -0.21 3.46 15.76
C THR A 31 -1.65 3.97 15.79
N CYS A 32 -2.42 3.79 14.71
CA CYS A 32 -3.77 4.34 14.60
C CYS A 32 -4.87 3.31 14.30
N GLY A 33 -4.52 2.02 14.20
CA GLY A 33 -5.47 0.93 13.91
C GLY A 33 -5.97 0.87 12.46
N LYS A 34 -5.52 1.78 11.58
CA LYS A 34 -5.97 1.82 10.19
C LYS A 34 -5.44 0.61 9.41
N ALA A 35 -6.33 -0.04 8.66
CA ALA A 35 -6.01 -1.27 7.93
C ALA A 35 -5.92 -1.08 6.41
N PHE A 36 -4.99 -1.81 5.78
CA PHE A 36 -4.62 -1.73 4.35
C PHE A 36 -4.64 -3.10 3.67
N LYS A 37 -4.89 -3.09 2.35
CA LYS A 37 -4.92 -4.30 1.50
C LYS A 37 -3.53 -4.81 1.10
N GLN A 38 -2.51 -3.94 1.15
CA GLN A 38 -1.13 -4.22 0.76
C GLN A 38 -0.14 -3.68 1.81
N SER A 39 0.97 -4.38 2.01
CA SER A 39 2.02 -4.01 2.97
C SER A 39 2.71 -2.71 2.58
N SER A 40 2.97 -2.48 1.29
CA SER A 40 3.55 -1.25 0.77
C SER A 40 2.74 -0.01 1.15
N TYR A 41 1.41 -0.11 1.13
CA TYR A 41 0.53 0.99 1.55
C TYR A 41 0.58 1.24 3.06
N LEU A 42 0.73 0.20 3.88
CA LEU A 42 0.95 0.37 5.31
C LEU A 42 2.28 1.10 5.57
N VAL A 43 3.38 0.68 4.93
CA VAL A 43 4.70 1.31 5.09
C VAL A 43 4.67 2.78 4.69
N ILE A 44 4.05 3.11 3.55
CA ILE A 44 3.89 4.51 3.11
C ILE A 44 3.04 5.30 4.11
N HIS A 45 1.97 4.69 4.63
CA HIS A 45 1.13 5.33 5.64
C HIS A 45 1.88 5.59 6.95
N GLU A 46 2.71 4.66 7.41
CA GLU A 46 3.50 4.83 8.64
C GLU A 46 4.48 6.01 8.55
N ARG A 47 4.99 6.33 7.35
CA ARG A 47 5.79 7.56 7.13
C ARG A 47 5.03 8.84 7.44
N ALA A 48 3.71 8.85 7.31
CA ALA A 48 2.89 10.00 7.70
C ALA A 48 2.83 10.18 9.23
N HIS A 49 3.06 9.11 10.01
CA HIS A 49 3.19 9.21 11.47
C HIS A 49 4.57 9.68 11.89
N THR A 50 5.63 9.22 11.23
CA THR A 50 7.02 9.58 11.58
C THR A 50 7.47 10.91 10.97
N GLY A 51 6.79 11.39 9.93
CA GLY A 51 7.24 12.53 9.14
C GLY A 51 8.46 12.24 8.26
N GLU A 52 8.82 10.96 8.08
CA GLU A 52 9.95 10.55 7.26
C GLU A 52 9.73 10.93 5.78
N ARG A 53 10.73 11.57 5.18
CA ARG A 53 10.75 11.97 3.77
C ARG A 53 12.01 11.46 3.09
N PRO A 54 12.02 10.21 2.62
CA PRO A 54 13.22 9.56 2.10
C PRO A 54 13.71 10.15 0.78
N TYR A 55 12.82 10.78 0.01
CA TYR A 55 13.13 11.19 -1.35
C TYR A 55 13.49 12.67 -1.38
N LYS A 56 14.79 12.98 -1.52
CA LYS A 56 15.27 14.35 -1.61
C LYS A 56 15.60 14.70 -3.06
N CYS A 57 15.06 15.82 -3.54
CA CYS A 57 15.49 16.42 -4.80
C CYS A 57 16.82 17.13 -4.59
N GLU A 58 17.88 16.72 -5.29
CA GLU A 58 19.19 17.35 -5.17
C GLU A 58 19.23 18.76 -5.76
N SER A 59 18.48 19.01 -6.84
CA SER A 59 18.48 20.31 -7.52
C SER A 59 17.79 21.42 -6.72
N CYS A 60 16.73 21.12 -5.97
CA CYS A 60 15.99 22.13 -5.19
C CYS A 60 15.98 21.89 -3.67
N GLY A 61 16.60 20.82 -3.19
CA GLY A 61 16.74 20.49 -1.76
C GLY A 61 15.46 19.98 -1.07
N LYS A 62 14.30 20.00 -1.74
CA LYS A 62 13.01 19.58 -1.16
C LYS A 62 12.98 18.07 -0.92
N ALA A 63 12.46 17.67 0.25
CA ALA A 63 12.24 16.28 0.62
C ALA A 63 10.75 15.91 0.54
N PHE A 64 10.48 14.70 0.02
CA PHE A 64 9.18 14.11 -0.25
C PHE A 64 9.06 12.74 0.43
#